data_AF-T1AXZ2-F1
#
_entry.id   AF-T1AXZ2-F1
#
_cell.length_a   1.000
_cell.length_b   1.000
_cell.length_c   1.000
_cell.angle_alpha   90.00
_cell.angle_beta   90.00
_cell.angle_gamma   90.00
#
_symmetry.space_group_name_H-M   'P 1'
#
loop_
_entity.id
_entity.type
_entity.pdbx_description
1 polymer ?
#
loop_
_entity_poly.entity_id
_entity_poly.type
_entity_poly.pdbx_seq_one_letter_code
_entity_poly.pdbx_strand_id
1 'polypeptide(L)'
;MQQIIPTSRVKKVIEVAFEEAKRMNNTYVGTEHLLLGLLIEGEGIAAHVLEDMGANLGKVRTELDSQLNNHGVDDEALPEQEKTTKTPLLDQFCRDLTELAQKNRLDPVIGREMEIERVVQILSRRTKNNPA
;
A
#
# COMPACT_ATOMS: atom_id res chain seq x y z
N MET A 1 -13.01 -41.35 -2.27
CA MET A 1 -12.94 -39.97 -1.73
C MET A 1 -14.09 -39.19 -2.33
N GLN A 2 -15.02 -38.71 -1.51
CA GLN A 2 -16.18 -37.96 -1.98
C GLN A 2 -15.72 -36.56 -2.39
N GLN A 3 -15.99 -36.14 -3.62
CA GLN A 3 -15.59 -34.83 -4.12
C GLN A 3 -16.54 -33.77 -3.54
N ILE A 4 -16.03 -32.95 -2.62
CA ILE A 4 -16.78 -31.83 -2.05
C ILE A 4 -16.67 -30.67 -3.03
N ILE A 5 -17.78 -30.32 -3.68
CA ILE A 5 -17.86 -29.18 -4.57
C ILE A 5 -18.21 -27.94 -3.72
N PRO A 6 -17.46 -26.82 -3.86
CA PRO A 6 -17.79 -25.58 -3.17
C PRO A 6 -19.20 -25.12 -3.51
N THR A 7 -19.95 -24.66 -2.52
CA THR A 7 -21.27 -24.07 -2.76
C THR A 7 -21.12 -22.74 -3.49
N SER A 8 -22.17 -22.29 -4.19
CA SER A 8 -22.19 -20.96 -4.83
C SER A 8 -21.84 -19.82 -3.85
N ARG A 9 -22.10 -20.04 -2.56
CA ARG A 9 -21.76 -19.14 -1.47
C ARG A 9 -20.27 -19.03 -1.21
N VAL A 10 -19.55 -20.17 -1.21
CA VAL A 10 -18.08 -20.16 -1.09
C VAL A 10 -17.46 -19.38 -2.23
N LYS A 11 -17.99 -19.53 -3.46
CA LYS A 11 -17.54 -18.72 -4.60
C LYS A 11 -17.74 -17.22 -4.35
N LYS A 12 -18.89 -16.83 -3.79
CA LYS A 12 -19.17 -15.42 -3.48
C LYS A 12 -18.23 -14.86 -2.41
N VAL A 13 -17.96 -15.61 -1.34
CA VAL A 13 -17.00 -15.23 -0.30
C VAL A 13 -15.60 -14.99 -0.89
N ILE A 14 -15.16 -15.87 -1.79
CA ILE A 14 -13.86 -15.72 -2.47
C ILE A 14 -13.84 -14.47 -3.34
N GLU A 15 -14.89 -14.21 -4.13
CA GLU A 15 -14.99 -12.99 -4.95
C GLU A 15 -14.89 -11.72 -4.09
N VAL A 16 -15.60 -11.69 -2.95
CA VAL A 16 -15.54 -10.56 -2.01
C VAL A 16 -14.16 -10.41 -1.38
N ALA A 17 -13.49 -11.52 -1.04
CA ALA A 17 -12.12 -11.49 -0.52
C ALA A 17 -11.13 -10.90 -1.55
N PHE A 18 -11.29 -11.21 -2.84
CA PHE A 18 -10.49 -10.60 -3.91
C PHE A 18 -10.75 -9.09 -4.03
N GLU A 19 -12.01 -8.67 -3.96
CA GLU A 19 -12.37 -7.25 -3.95
C GLU A 19 -11.76 -6.52 -2.75
N GLU A 20 -11.75 -7.16 -1.57
CA GLU A 20 -11.16 -6.55 -0.38
C GLU A 20 -9.64 -6.46 -0.42
N ALA A 21 -8.95 -7.49 -0.92
CA ALA A 21 -7.51 -7.42 -1.16
C ALA A 21 -7.15 -6.27 -2.11
N LYS A 22 -7.92 -6.10 -3.18
CA LYS A 22 -7.74 -5.00 -4.11
C LYS A 22 -8.01 -3.64 -3.47
N ARG A 23 -9.03 -3.52 -2.61
CA ARG A 23 -9.32 -2.27 -1.88
C ARG A 23 -8.19 -1.88 -0.94
N MET A 24 -7.56 -2.88 -0.32
CA MET A 24 -6.42 -2.70 0.59
C MET A 24 -5.07 -2.58 -0.15
N ASN A 25 -5.09 -2.55 -1.49
CA ASN A 25 -3.91 -2.50 -2.35
C ASN A 25 -2.91 -3.64 -2.11
N ASN A 26 -3.41 -4.77 -1.59
CA ASN A 26 -2.64 -5.98 -1.35
C ASN A 26 -2.51 -6.78 -2.65
N THR A 27 -1.29 -7.24 -2.96
CA THR A 27 -1.01 -8.00 -4.19
C THR A 27 -1.58 -9.43 -4.14
N TYR A 28 -1.87 -9.94 -2.93
CA TYR A 28 -2.36 -11.29 -2.70
C TYR A 28 -3.54 -11.31 -1.73
N VAL A 29 -4.35 -12.37 -1.80
CA VAL A 29 -5.47 -12.59 -0.88
C VAL A 29 -4.95 -13.31 0.37
N GLY A 30 -4.73 -12.55 1.44
CA GLY A 30 -4.48 -13.05 2.79
C GLY A 30 -5.72 -13.56 3.54
N THR A 31 -5.50 -14.08 4.74
CA THR A 31 -6.55 -14.61 5.64
C THR A 31 -7.55 -13.56 6.11
N GLU A 32 -7.08 -12.32 6.24
CA GLU A 32 -7.84 -11.15 6.62
C GLU A 32 -8.93 -10.81 5.60
N HIS A 33 -8.61 -10.90 4.30
CA HIS A 33 -9.58 -10.65 3.25
C HIS A 33 -10.62 -11.77 3.17
N LEU A 34 -10.23 -13.02 3.45
CA LEU A 34 -11.18 -14.14 3.56
C LEU A 34 -12.12 -13.97 4.75
N LEU A 35 -11.59 -13.54 5.90
CA LEU A 35 -12.40 -13.24 7.09
C LEU A 35 -13.40 -12.11 6.80
N LEU A 36 -12.95 -11.03 6.15
CA LEU A 36 -13.84 -9.95 5.71
C LEU A 36 -14.87 -10.46 4.71
N GLY A 37 -14.48 -11.29 3.75
CA GLY A 37 -15.39 -11.89 2.77
C GLY A 37 -16.49 -12.73 3.41
N LEU A 38 -16.17 -13.47 4.48
CA LEU A 38 -17.16 -14.24 5.25
C LEU A 38 -18.16 -13.33 5.97
N LEU A 39 -17.68 -12.26 6.61
CA LEU A 39 -18.51 -11.32 7.34
C LEU A 39 -19.37 -10.43 6.42
N ILE A 40 -18.86 -10.09 5.24
CA ILE A 40 -19.58 -9.26 4.25
C ILE A 40 -20.65 -10.07 3.52
N GLU A 41 -20.41 -11.35 3.25
CA GLU A 41 -21.45 -12.24 2.71
C GLU A 41 -22.63 -12.35 3.68
N GLY A 42 -22.35 -12.40 5.00
CA GLY A 42 -23.30 -12.08 6.08
C GLY A 42 -24.43 -13.08 6.30
N GLU A 43 -24.82 -13.85 5.29
CA GLU A 43 -25.94 -14.78 5.36
C GLU A 43 -25.52 -16.20 5.78
N GLY A 44 -24.22 -16.48 5.84
CA GLY A 44 -23.68 -17.83 6.03
C GLY A 44 -23.62 -18.26 7.49
N ILE A 45 -23.57 -19.58 7.72
CA ILE A 45 -23.37 -20.16 9.06
C ILE A 45 -22.11 -19.56 9.73
N ALA A 46 -21.03 -19.37 8.96
CA ALA A 46 -19.80 -18.78 9.45
C ALA A 46 -20.00 -17.32 9.92
N ALA A 47 -20.79 -16.51 9.20
CA ALA A 47 -21.07 -15.13 9.60
C ALA A 47 -21.85 -15.09 10.92
N HIS A 48 -22.88 -15.92 11.06
CA HIS A 48 -23.66 -16.02 12.30
C HIS A 48 -22.82 -16.50 13.49
N VAL A 49 -21.97 -17.51 13.31
CA VAL A 49 -21.08 -17.98 14.38
C VAL A 49 -20.11 -16.87 14.81
N LEU A 50 -19.56 -16.11 13.87
CA LEU A 50 -18.67 -14.98 14.20
C LEU A 50 -19.43 -13.85 14.93
N GLU A 51 -20.66 -13.54 14.50
CA GLU A 51 -21.51 -12.56 15.16
C GLU A 51 -21.90 -12.98 16.59
N ASP A 52 -22.25 -14.24 16.78
CA ASP A 52 -22.56 -14.83 18.11
C ASP A 52 -21.35 -14.79 19.05
N MET A 53 -20.15 -14.93 18.50
CA MET A 53 -18.89 -14.74 19.23
C MET A 53 -18.52 -13.26 19.44
N GLY A 54 -19.35 -12.33 18.98
CA GLY A 54 -19.16 -10.89 19.13
C GLY A 54 -18.19 -10.25 18.12
N ALA A 55 -17.75 -11.00 17.11
CA ALA A 55 -16.88 -10.58 16.02
C ALA A 55 -17.72 -10.00 14.87
N ASN A 56 -18.29 -8.81 15.10
CA ASN A 56 -19.03 -8.10 14.07
C ASN A 56 -18.10 -7.46 13.02
N LEU A 57 -18.63 -7.19 11.82
CA LEU A 57 -17.86 -6.61 10.71
C LEU A 57 -17.12 -5.32 11.09
N GLY A 58 -17.76 -4.44 11.86
CA GLY A 58 -17.16 -3.17 12.28
C GLY A 58 -15.95 -3.34 13.19
N LYS A 59 -16.07 -4.16 14.24
CA LYS A 59 -15.00 -4.47 15.19
C LYS A 59 -13.83 -5.17 14.49
N VAL A 60 -14.12 -6.13 13.63
CA VAL A 60 -13.08 -6.86 12.89
C VAL A 60 -12.31 -5.92 11.96
N ARG A 61 -12.99 -4.99 11.28
CA ARG A 61 -12.31 -3.95 10.48
C ARG A 61 -11.41 -3.07 11.33
N THR A 62 -11.92 -2.54 12.45
CA THR A 62 -11.12 -1.69 13.34
C THR A 62 -9.90 -2.42 13.91
N GLU A 63 -10.06 -3.67 14.31
CA GLU A 63 -8.96 -4.49 14.82
C GLU A 63 -7.93 -4.80 13.72
N LEU A 64 -8.39 -5.11 12.51
CA LEU A 64 -7.50 -5.37 11.38
C LEU A 64 -6.69 -4.12 10.99
N ASP A 65 -7.33 -2.95 10.91
CA ASP A 65 -6.65 -1.69 10.64
C ASP A 65 -5.59 -1.39 11.73
N SER A 66 -5.92 -1.64 12.99
CA SER A 66 -4.99 -1.51 14.12
C SER A 66 -3.78 -2.45 13.98
N GLN A 67 -4.03 -3.72 13.63
CA GLN A 67 -2.98 -4.71 13.45
C GLN A 67 -2.09 -4.41 12.24
N LEU A 68 -2.67 -4.01 11.10
CA LEU A 68 -1.90 -3.63 9.91
C LEU A 68 -1.02 -2.41 10.16
N ASN A 69 -1.54 -1.41 10.88
CA ASN A 69 -0.73 -0.26 11.29
C ASN A 69 0.40 -0.64 12.26
N ASN A 70 0.21 -1.66 13.10
CA ASN A 70 1.23 -2.16 14.02
C ASN A 70 2.21 -3.16 13.40
N HIS A 71 1.82 -3.87 12.34
CA HIS A 71 2.66 -4.86 11.63
C HIS A 71 3.44 -4.27 10.44
N GLY A 72 3.52 -2.94 10.34
CA GLY A 72 4.45 -2.23 9.43
C GLY A 72 5.93 -2.33 9.84
N VAL A 73 6.34 -3.50 10.33
CA VAL A 73 7.72 -3.92 10.58
C VAL A 73 7.84 -5.17 9.70
N ASP A 74 8.19 -5.08 8.42
CA ASP A 74 9.45 -4.59 7.90
C ASP A 74 9.27 -3.95 6.51
N ASP A 75 9.96 -2.83 6.26
CA ASP A 75 10.28 -2.24 4.95
C ASP A 75 9.44 -1.08 4.35
N GLU A 76 8.50 -0.46 5.07
CA GLU A 76 8.03 0.89 4.71
C GLU A 76 8.25 1.90 5.85
N ALA A 77 8.98 2.96 5.51
CA ALA A 77 9.39 4.03 6.39
C ALA A 77 8.25 4.55 7.28
N LEU A 78 8.55 4.72 8.58
CA LEU A 78 7.70 5.46 9.51
C LEU A 78 7.20 6.76 8.86
N PRO A 79 5.97 7.22 9.18
CA PRO A 79 5.50 8.52 8.73
C PRO A 79 6.44 9.57 9.32
N GLU A 80 7.33 10.08 8.47
CA GLU A 80 8.13 11.25 8.80
C GLU A 80 7.18 12.38 9.14
N GLN A 81 7.41 13.04 10.27
CA GLN A 81 6.76 14.30 10.63
C GLN A 81 6.71 15.19 9.39
N GLU A 82 5.51 15.65 9.00
CA GLU A 82 5.33 16.64 7.94
C GLU A 82 6.25 17.82 8.21
N LYS A 83 7.42 17.84 7.56
CA LYS A 83 8.30 18.99 7.60
C LYS A 83 7.53 20.09 6.91
N THR A 84 7.29 21.21 7.59
CA THR A 84 6.75 22.41 6.94
C THR A 84 7.68 22.80 5.80
N THR A 85 7.28 22.50 4.57
CA THR A 85 8.11 22.71 3.40
C THR A 85 8.17 24.20 3.08
N LYS A 86 9.34 24.64 2.60
CA LYS A 86 9.55 26.05 2.25
C LYS A 86 8.79 26.45 0.97
N THR A 87 8.16 25.50 0.28
CA THR A 87 7.59 25.64 -1.06
C THR A 87 6.26 24.89 -1.24
N PRO A 88 5.19 25.29 -0.52
CA PRO A 88 3.92 24.56 -0.49
C PRO A 88 3.21 24.44 -1.85
N LEU A 89 3.43 25.36 -2.79
CA LEU A 89 2.84 25.27 -4.13
C LEU A 89 3.54 24.20 -5.00
N LEU A 90 4.84 23.98 -4.81
CA LEU A 90 5.58 23.00 -5.62
C LEU A 90 5.22 21.57 -5.20
N ASP A 91 5.02 21.32 -3.92
CA ASP A 91 4.72 19.97 -3.41
C ASP A 91 3.38 19.43 -3.94
N GLN A 92 2.45 20.32 -4.27
CA GLN A 92 1.17 19.94 -4.87
C GLN A 92 1.33 19.43 -6.31
N PHE A 93 2.33 19.89 -7.06
CA PHE A 93 2.47 19.63 -8.49
C PHE A 93 3.76 18.91 -8.90
N CYS A 94 4.72 18.76 -7.99
CA CYS A 94 6.02 18.17 -8.24
C CYS A 94 6.30 17.02 -7.27
N ARG A 95 7.25 16.15 -7.64
CA ARG A 95 7.80 15.12 -6.76
C ARG A 95 9.25 15.46 -6.44
N ASP A 96 9.64 15.37 -5.18
CA ASP A 96 11.03 15.56 -4.77
C ASP A 96 11.86 14.29 -5.05
N LEU A 97 12.74 14.37 -6.05
CA LEU A 97 13.62 13.26 -6.41
C LEU A 97 14.71 13.00 -5.35
N THR A 98 15.10 14.03 -4.57
CA THR A 98 16.10 13.92 -3.50
C THR A 98 15.56 13.07 -2.35
N GLU A 99 14.31 13.29 -1.98
CA GLU A 99 13.62 12.50 -0.95
C GLU A 99 13.46 11.05 -1.39
N LEU A 100 13.03 10.80 -2.63
CA LEU A 100 12.92 9.45 -3.17
C LEU A 100 14.27 8.72 -3.21
N ALA A 101 15.35 9.43 -3.55
CA ALA A 101 16.71 8.89 -3.51
C ALA A 101 17.15 8.53 -2.08
N GLN A 102 16.89 9.41 -1.09
CA GLN A 102 17.20 9.12 0.32
C GLN A 102 16.44 7.91 0.85
N LYS A 103 15.20 7.71 0.39
CA LYS A 103 14.37 6.56 0.75
C LYS A 103 14.72 5.29 -0.04
N ASN A 104 15.77 5.30 -0.87
CA ASN A 104 16.13 4.21 -1.79
C ASN A 104 14.97 3.74 -2.70
N ARG A 105 14.01 4.64 -2.99
CA ARG A 105 12.86 4.38 -3.86
C ARG A 105 13.04 4.92 -5.29
N LEU A 106 14.18 5.56 -5.56
CA LEU A 106 14.51 6.08 -6.88
C LEU A 106 15.27 5.02 -7.68
N ASP A 107 14.73 4.62 -8.82
CA ASP A 107 15.38 3.66 -9.70
C ASP A 107 16.71 4.20 -10.25
N PRO A 108 17.76 3.35 -10.35
CA PRO A 108 19.04 3.77 -10.88
C PRO A 108 18.93 4.09 -12.38
N VAL A 109 19.56 5.18 -12.80
CA VAL A 109 19.68 5.53 -14.22
C VAL A 109 20.92 4.88 -14.80
N ILE A 110 20.74 3.88 -15.66
CA ILE A 110 21.84 3.10 -16.24
C ILE A 110 22.34 3.74 -17.55
N GLY A 111 23.67 3.86 -17.71
CA GLY A 111 24.31 4.21 -18.97
C GLY A 111 24.28 5.70 -19.32
N ARG A 112 24.09 6.57 -18.32
CA ARG A 112 24.03 8.04 -18.46
C ARG A 112 25.10 8.76 -17.62
N GLU A 113 26.20 8.08 -17.35
CA GLU A 113 27.24 8.56 -16.42
C GLU A 113 27.87 9.86 -16.94
N MET A 114 28.16 9.94 -18.24
CA MET A 114 28.74 11.13 -18.86
C MET A 114 27.80 12.35 -18.84
N GLU A 115 26.51 12.15 -19.11
CA GLU A 115 25.53 13.23 -19.06
C GLU A 115 25.30 13.72 -17.63
N ILE A 116 25.20 12.81 -16.66
CA ILE A 116 25.07 13.16 -15.23
C ILE A 116 26.28 13.99 -14.79
N GLU A 117 27.49 13.54 -15.10
CA GLU A 117 28.72 14.29 -14.79
C GLU A 117 28.69 15.68 -15.43
N ARG A 118 28.27 15.77 -16.70
CA ARG A 118 28.20 17.05 -17.41
C ARG A 118 27.19 18.00 -16.77
N VAL A 119 26.03 17.51 -16.36
CA VAL A 119 24.99 18.30 -15.68
C VAL A 119 25.52 18.82 -14.34
N VAL A 120 26.19 17.98 -13.55
CA VAL A 120 26.81 18.40 -12.27
C VAL A 120 27.86 19.51 -12.50
N GLN A 121 28.70 19.38 -13.52
CA GLN A 121 29.69 20.41 -13.87
C GLN A 121 29.05 21.75 -14.26
N ILE A 122 27.90 21.73 -14.94
CA ILE A 122 27.17 22.96 -15.32
C ILE A 122 26.50 23.59 -14.10
N LEU A 123 25.77 22.80 -13.31
CA LEU A 123 25.06 23.25 -12.12
C LEU A 123 25.99 23.85 -11.05
N SER A 124 27.22 23.35 -10.96
CA SER A 124 28.23 23.84 -10.00
C SER A 124 28.85 25.20 -10.35
N ARG A 125 28.55 25.77 -11.53
CA ARG A 125 29.10 27.08 -11.95
C ARG A 125 28.41 28.23 -11.21
N ARG A 126 29.14 29.32 -10.99
CA ARG A 126 28.56 30.57 -10.47
C ARG A 126 27.78 31.36 -11.52
N THR A 127 28.12 31.19 -12.80
CA THR A 127 27.45 31.84 -13.95
C THR A 127 27.11 30.80 -15.02
N LYS A 128 25.95 30.96 -15.68
CA LYS A 128 25.38 29.97 -16.62
C LYS A 128 25.24 28.57 -16.00
N ASN A 129 24.56 28.51 -14.86
CA ASN A 129 24.37 27.29 -14.07
C ASN A 129 23.11 26.50 -14.46
N ASN A 130 22.30 26.99 -15.38
CA ASN A 130 21.14 26.23 -15.86
C ASN A 130 21.56 25.37 -17.05
N PRO A 131 21.59 24.02 -16.94
CA PRO A 131 21.77 23.14 -18.08
C PRO A 131 20.58 23.32 -19.01
N ALA A 132 20.84 23.85 -20.22
CA ALA A 132 19.84 24.03 -21.28
C ALA A 132 19.95 22.91 -22.31
#